data_AF-A0A3B4C2S9-F1
#
_entry.id   AF-A0A3B4C2S9-F1
#
_cell.length_a   1.000
_cell.length_b   1.000
_cell.length_c   1.000
_cell.angle_alpha   90.00
_cell.angle_beta   90.00
_cell.angle_gamma   90.00
#
_symmetry.space_group_name_H-M   'P 1'
#
loop_
_entity.id
_entity.type
_entity.pdbx_description
1 polymer ?
#
loop_
_entity_poly.entity_id
_entity_poly.type
_entity_poly.pdbx_seq_one_letter_code
_entity_poly.pdbx_strand_id
1 'polypeptide(L)'
;MKLKELESCLQQVDGFEEPKILLEQYPTSPHIAGCMLYTIHNTFDDIQNKLVADLGCGCGVLSIGAAVLDAGLCVGFDIDSDALDIFKRNVEEFELPNIDMVQSDICSVGSSYAKKFDTVIMNPPFGTKHNQGIDMQFLKTALSMARKAVYSLHKTSTREHIQKKANDWKVKMEVIAELRYDLPASYKFHKKKSVDIQVDFIRFTPM
;
A
#
# COMPACT_ATOMS: atom_id res chain seq x y z
N MET A 1 -5.94 11.88 15.67
CA MET A 1 -6.41 12.60 14.46
C MET A 1 -7.74 12.03 13.99
N LYS A 2 -8.68 12.85 13.50
CA LYS A 2 -9.96 12.36 12.91
C LYS A 2 -9.77 11.93 11.45
N LEU A 3 -10.62 11.04 10.93
CA LEU A 3 -10.55 10.56 9.54
C LEU A 3 -10.51 11.70 8.51
N LYS A 4 -11.38 12.71 8.62
CA LYS A 4 -11.41 13.85 7.69
C LYS A 4 -10.12 14.70 7.71
N GLU A 5 -9.47 14.79 8.86
CA GLU A 5 -8.20 15.52 9.00
C GLU A 5 -7.08 14.74 8.29
N LEU A 6 -7.06 13.42 8.46
CA LEU A 6 -6.13 12.54 7.75
C LEU A 6 -6.35 12.61 6.23
N GLU A 7 -7.59 12.51 5.75
CA GLU A 7 -7.89 12.63 4.32
C GLU A 7 -7.44 13.99 3.75
N SER A 8 -7.70 15.08 4.49
CA SER A 8 -7.28 16.42 4.07
C SER A 8 -5.76 16.57 4.02
N CYS A 9 -5.04 15.89 4.91
CA CYS A 9 -3.58 15.83 4.92
C CYS A 9 -3.07 15.09 3.68
N LEU A 10 -3.64 13.92 3.39
CA LEU A 10 -3.26 13.07 2.26
C LEU A 10 -3.58 13.69 0.88
N GLN A 11 -4.48 14.67 0.81
CA GLN A 11 -4.75 15.43 -0.42
C GLN A 11 -3.59 16.31 -0.86
N GLN A 12 -2.66 16.65 0.04
CA GLN A 12 -1.50 17.48 -0.26
C GLN A 12 -0.29 16.67 -0.74
N VAL A 13 -0.39 15.34 -0.79
CA VAL A 13 0.70 14.49 -1.26
C VAL A 13 0.77 14.54 -2.77
N ASP A 14 1.90 15.00 -3.32
CA ASP A 14 2.12 15.03 -4.75
C ASP A 14 2.14 13.61 -5.34
N GLY A 15 1.53 13.46 -6.51
CA GLY A 15 1.47 12.21 -7.26
C GLY A 15 2.54 12.09 -8.35
N PHE A 16 2.45 11.03 -9.15
CA PHE A 16 3.38 10.77 -10.25
C PHE A 16 3.34 11.88 -11.31
N GLU A 17 4.50 12.41 -11.67
CA GLU A 17 4.65 13.37 -12.78
C GLU A 17 4.53 12.69 -14.15
N GLU A 18 5.26 11.58 -14.34
CA GLU A 18 5.28 10.78 -15.58
C GLU A 18 5.01 9.29 -15.25
N PRO A 19 3.74 8.89 -15.00
CA PRO A 19 3.42 7.55 -14.50
C PRO A 19 3.73 6.44 -15.51
N LYS A 20 4.42 5.40 -15.05
CA LYS A 20 4.83 4.22 -15.82
C LYS A 20 3.74 3.16 -15.81
N ILE A 21 3.10 2.98 -16.96
CA ILE A 21 1.98 2.03 -17.16
C ILE A 21 2.38 0.59 -16.85
N LEU A 22 3.59 0.19 -17.22
CA LEU A 22 4.10 -1.16 -17.00
C LEU A 22 4.32 -1.48 -15.52
N LEU A 23 4.38 -0.46 -14.66
CA LEU A 23 4.46 -0.60 -13.21
C LEU A 23 3.10 -0.37 -12.53
N GLU A 24 2.05 -0.12 -13.30
CA GLU A 24 0.71 0.22 -12.81
C GLU A 24 0.73 1.40 -11.82
N GLN A 25 1.48 2.47 -12.15
CA GLN A 25 1.59 3.64 -11.27
C GLN A 25 0.32 4.49 -11.27
N TYR A 26 -0.44 4.36 -10.18
CA TYR A 26 -1.53 5.24 -9.79
C TYR A 26 -1.46 5.45 -8.27
N PRO A 27 -1.61 6.68 -7.76
CA PRO A 27 -1.55 6.90 -6.32
C PRO A 27 -2.83 6.34 -5.68
N THR A 28 -2.71 5.79 -4.47
CA THR A 28 -3.88 5.49 -3.64
C THR A 28 -4.61 6.81 -3.36
N SER A 29 -5.92 6.88 -3.62
CA SER A 29 -6.64 8.14 -3.41
C SER A 29 -6.69 8.50 -1.92
N PRO A 30 -6.70 9.80 -1.56
CA PRO A 30 -6.71 10.24 -0.17
C PRO A 30 -7.86 9.65 0.66
N HIS A 31 -9.04 9.48 0.06
CA HIS A 31 -10.18 8.86 0.73
C HIS A 31 -9.94 7.38 1.07
N ILE A 32 -9.41 6.61 0.11
CA ILE A 32 -9.11 5.19 0.30
C ILE A 32 -7.98 5.00 1.32
N ALA A 33 -6.89 5.75 1.15
CA ALA A 33 -5.77 5.74 2.08
C ALA A 33 -6.21 6.17 3.49
N GLY A 34 -7.02 7.23 3.61
CA GLY A 34 -7.59 7.69 4.87
C GLY A 34 -8.42 6.62 5.55
N CYS A 35 -9.38 6.01 4.85
CA CYS A 35 -10.22 4.93 5.38
C CYS A 35 -9.39 3.72 5.82
N MET A 36 -8.44 3.30 4.99
CA MET A 36 -7.54 2.18 5.25
C MET A 36 -6.72 2.43 6.51
N LEU A 37 -5.92 3.51 6.53
CA LEU A 37 -5.00 3.82 7.62
C LEU A 37 -5.73 4.14 8.93
N TYR A 38 -6.85 4.87 8.87
CA TYR A 38 -7.67 5.16 10.05
C TYR A 38 -8.20 3.88 10.68
N THR A 39 -8.61 2.90 9.88
CA THR A 39 -9.07 1.59 10.38
C THR A 39 -7.92 0.79 10.98
N ILE A 40 -6.77 0.73 10.32
CA ILE A 40 -5.56 0.05 10.85
C ILE A 40 -5.19 0.62 12.22
N HIS A 41 -5.16 1.95 12.35
CA HIS A 41 -4.80 2.64 13.59
C HIS A 41 -5.86 2.44 14.69
N ASN A 42 -7.12 2.80 14.45
CA ASN A 42 -8.12 2.88 15.52
C ASN A 42 -8.73 1.52 15.89
N THR A 43 -8.81 0.58 14.96
CA THR A 43 -9.47 -0.71 15.20
C THR A 43 -8.46 -1.79 15.63
N PHE A 44 -7.24 -1.75 15.09
CA PHE A 44 -6.26 -2.82 15.29
C PHE A 44 -4.98 -2.39 16.03
N ASP A 45 -4.76 -1.08 16.26
CA ASP A 45 -3.54 -0.54 16.89
C ASP A 45 -2.24 -1.00 16.19
N ASP A 46 -2.31 -1.18 14.87
CA ASP A 46 -1.21 -1.74 14.07
C ASP A 46 -0.35 -0.66 13.38
N ILE A 47 -0.50 0.63 13.74
CA ILE A 47 0.34 1.76 13.25
C ILE A 47 1.12 2.45 14.37
N GLN A 48 0.45 2.92 15.43
CA GLN A 48 1.10 3.78 16.43
C GLN A 48 2.27 3.08 17.11
N ASN A 49 3.43 3.74 17.14
CA ASN A 49 4.70 3.24 17.67
C ASN A 49 5.15 1.90 17.04
N LYS A 50 4.65 1.55 15.85
CA LYS A 50 5.02 0.32 15.13
C LYS A 50 6.08 0.61 14.07
N LEU A 51 6.88 -0.41 13.75
CA LEU A 51 7.73 -0.40 12.56
C LEU A 51 6.91 -0.89 11.36
N VAL A 52 6.61 0.01 10.44
CA VAL A 52 5.72 -0.21 9.29
C VAL A 52 6.52 -0.30 8.00
N ALA A 53 6.20 -1.24 7.12
CA ALA A 53 6.69 -1.23 5.73
C ALA A 53 5.54 -0.93 4.76
N ASP A 54 5.82 -0.14 3.73
CA ASP A 54 4.93 0.16 2.61
C ASP A 54 5.51 -0.42 1.32
N LEU A 55 4.89 -1.46 0.76
CA LEU A 55 5.41 -2.15 -0.43
C LEU A 55 4.77 -1.61 -1.71
N GLY A 56 5.61 -1.11 -2.63
CA GLY A 56 5.13 -0.33 -3.78
C GLY A 56 4.64 1.03 -3.32
N CYS A 57 5.44 1.73 -2.51
CA CYS A 57 5.02 2.96 -1.83
C CYS A 57 4.69 4.11 -2.80
N GLY A 58 5.18 4.06 -4.05
CA GLY A 58 4.99 5.09 -5.04
C GLY A 58 5.46 6.45 -4.50
N CYS A 59 4.58 7.45 -4.61
CA CYS A 59 4.84 8.80 -4.10
C CYS A 59 4.61 8.97 -2.58
N GLY A 60 4.31 7.88 -1.86
CA GLY A 60 4.32 7.85 -0.40
C GLY A 60 3.00 8.11 0.31
N VAL A 61 1.85 8.10 -0.37
CA VAL A 61 0.54 8.40 0.26
C VAL A 61 0.29 7.56 1.51
N LEU A 62 0.52 6.24 1.43
CA LEU A 62 0.30 5.34 2.58
C LEU A 62 1.37 5.54 3.66
N SER A 63 2.65 5.69 3.27
CA SER A 63 3.76 5.93 4.18
C SER A 63 3.62 7.23 4.98
N ILE A 64 3.28 8.34 4.31
CA ILE A 64 3.01 9.65 4.94
C ILE A 64 1.85 9.54 5.92
N GLY A 65 0.75 8.91 5.50
CA GLY A 65 -0.39 8.72 6.38
C GLY A 65 -0.07 7.84 7.60
N ALA A 66 0.77 6.82 7.46
CA ALA A 66 1.24 6.01 8.59
C ALA A 66 2.11 6.83 9.56
N ALA A 67 3.02 7.66 9.04
CA ALA A 67 3.86 8.54 9.85
C ALA A 67 3.06 9.63 10.59
N VAL A 68 2.07 10.23 9.92
CA VAL A 68 1.12 11.20 10.49
C VAL A 68 0.26 10.57 11.61
N LEU A 69 0.06 9.26 11.58
CA LEU A 69 -0.61 8.48 12.62
C LEU A 69 0.36 7.91 13.67
N ASP A 70 1.52 8.55 13.82
CA ASP A 70 2.55 8.25 14.82
C ASP A 70 3.17 6.84 14.70
N ALA A 71 3.39 6.35 13.47
CA ALA A 71 4.27 5.20 13.28
C ALA A 71 5.66 5.48 13.88
N GLY A 72 6.27 4.46 14.50
CA GLY A 72 7.61 4.63 15.08
C GLY A 72 8.67 4.86 13.99
N LEU A 73 8.56 4.11 12.90
CA LEU A 73 9.28 4.31 11.64
C LEU A 73 8.45 3.67 10.52
N CYS A 74 8.28 4.36 9.40
CA CYS A 74 7.74 3.79 8.17
C CYS A 74 8.84 3.68 7.11
N VAL A 75 9.01 2.51 6.51
CA VAL A 75 9.98 2.29 5.42
C VAL A 75 9.21 2.00 4.14
N GLY A 76 9.30 2.91 3.17
CA GLY A 76 8.74 2.73 1.85
C GLY A 76 9.69 2.00 0.91
N PHE A 77 9.16 1.03 0.17
CA PHE A 77 9.90 0.27 -0.83
C PHE A 77 9.26 0.47 -2.19
N ASP A 78 10.05 0.89 -3.18
CA ASP A 78 9.61 0.96 -4.57
C ASP A 78 10.75 0.61 -5.53
N ILE A 79 10.41 0.09 -6.70
CA ILE A 79 11.40 -0.22 -7.74
C ILE A 79 11.82 1.05 -8.50
N ASP A 80 10.93 2.05 -8.55
CA ASP A 80 11.10 3.23 -9.35
C ASP A 80 11.73 4.39 -8.57
N SER A 81 12.94 4.80 -8.96
CA SER A 81 13.62 5.97 -8.39
C SER A 81 12.84 7.26 -8.61
N ASP A 82 12.16 7.43 -9.74
CA ASP A 82 11.45 8.68 -10.05
C ASP A 82 10.26 8.87 -9.08
N ALA A 83 9.60 7.76 -8.69
CA ALA A 83 8.56 7.76 -7.68
C ALA A 83 9.11 8.09 -6.29
N LEU A 84 10.28 7.53 -5.94
CA LEU A 84 10.96 7.79 -4.68
C LEU A 84 11.48 9.24 -4.56
N ASP A 85 11.86 9.87 -5.67
CA ASP A 85 12.25 11.29 -5.67
C ASP A 85 11.06 12.21 -5.37
N ILE A 86 9.87 11.88 -5.88
CA ILE A 86 8.62 12.58 -5.52
C ILE A 86 8.28 12.31 -4.06
N PHE A 87 8.36 11.05 -3.62
CA PHE A 87 8.10 10.69 -2.23
C PHE A 87 9.04 11.44 -1.27
N LYS A 88 10.33 11.53 -1.60
CA LYS A 88 11.29 12.28 -0.79
C LYS A 88 10.92 13.75 -0.64
N ARG A 89 10.49 14.42 -1.72
CA ARG A 89 9.99 15.80 -1.63
C ARG A 89 8.76 15.91 -0.74
N ASN A 90 7.80 14.99 -0.88
CA ASN A 90 6.63 14.95 0.00
C ASN A 90 7.05 14.78 1.48
N VAL A 91 8.03 13.94 1.79
CA VAL A 91 8.53 13.77 3.18
C VAL A 91 9.16 15.06 3.72
N GLU A 92 9.94 15.75 2.90
CA GLU A 92 10.57 17.04 3.25
C GLU A 92 9.52 18.13 3.50
N GLU A 93 8.48 18.21 2.67
CA GLU A 93 7.40 19.20 2.80
C GLU A 93 6.49 18.96 4.02
N PHE A 94 6.24 17.70 4.37
CA PHE A 94 5.47 17.33 5.56
C PHE A 94 6.31 17.33 6.85
N GLU A 95 7.63 17.56 6.75
CA GLU A 95 8.58 17.57 7.87
C GLU A 95 8.52 16.29 8.72
N LEU A 96 8.43 15.12 8.09
CA LEU A 96 8.26 13.82 8.77
C LEU A 96 9.62 13.11 8.98
N PRO A 97 10.18 13.07 10.21
CA PRO A 97 11.51 12.52 10.46
C PRO A 97 11.52 10.98 10.56
N ASN A 98 10.35 10.34 10.63
CA ASN A 98 10.15 8.93 10.89
C ASN A 98 9.80 8.13 9.63
N ILE A 99 10.33 8.56 8.47
CA ILE A 99 10.19 7.86 7.19
C ILE A 99 11.58 7.56 6.61
N ASP A 100 11.76 6.34 6.10
CA ASP A 100 12.92 5.94 5.30
C ASP A 100 12.46 5.32 3.96
N MET A 101 13.36 5.28 2.99
CA MET A 101 13.06 4.85 1.62
C MET A 101 14.12 3.87 1.11
N VAL A 102 13.67 2.80 0.47
CA VAL A 102 14.56 1.80 -0.13
C VAL A 102 14.13 1.55 -1.57
N GLN A 103 15.02 1.88 -2.52
CA GLN A 103 14.84 1.45 -3.89
C GLN A 103 15.09 -0.06 -4.01
N SER A 104 14.05 -0.84 -4.33
CA SER A 104 14.16 -2.28 -4.45
C SER A 104 13.04 -2.91 -5.26
N ASP A 105 13.37 -4.02 -5.92
CA ASP A 105 12.36 -4.94 -6.43
C ASP A 105 11.85 -5.84 -5.29
N ILE A 106 10.60 -5.65 -4.88
CA ILE A 106 9.90 -6.42 -3.85
C ILE A 106 9.85 -7.92 -4.17
N CYS A 107 9.89 -8.29 -5.44
CA CYS A 107 9.92 -9.70 -5.83
C CYS A 107 11.30 -10.34 -5.58
N SER A 108 12.34 -9.53 -5.34
CA SER A 108 13.74 -9.93 -5.24
C SER A 108 14.41 -9.63 -3.88
N VAL A 109 13.70 -9.03 -2.90
CA VAL A 109 14.26 -8.67 -1.58
C VAL A 109 14.73 -9.87 -0.73
N GLY A 110 14.28 -11.08 -1.05
CA GLY A 110 14.70 -12.30 -0.37
C GLY A 110 14.34 -12.34 1.12
N SER A 111 15.24 -12.86 1.96
CA SER A 111 15.02 -13.05 3.40
C SER A 111 15.58 -11.91 4.28
N SER A 112 16.18 -10.88 3.69
CA SER A 112 16.83 -9.77 4.41
C SER A 112 15.89 -9.06 5.39
N TYR A 113 14.61 -8.97 5.04
CA TYR A 113 13.58 -8.31 5.83
C TYR A 113 12.63 -9.27 6.55
N ALA A 114 12.96 -10.57 6.61
CA ALA A 114 12.11 -11.58 7.23
C ALA A 114 11.79 -11.21 8.69
N LYS A 115 10.50 -11.07 8.99
CA LYS A 115 9.97 -10.70 10.31
C LYS A 115 10.68 -9.49 10.92
N LYS A 116 10.97 -8.47 10.11
CA LYS A 116 11.56 -7.20 10.57
C LYS A 116 10.53 -6.14 10.93
N PHE A 117 9.39 -6.12 10.23
CA PHE A 117 8.35 -5.12 10.41
C PHE A 117 7.23 -5.65 11.30
N ASP A 118 6.64 -4.81 12.14
CA ASP A 118 5.43 -5.17 12.89
C ASP A 118 4.25 -5.34 11.94
N THR A 119 4.09 -4.34 11.06
CA THR A 119 2.97 -4.22 10.12
C THR A 119 3.50 -3.96 8.72
N VAL A 120 2.89 -4.57 7.72
CA VAL A 120 3.11 -4.23 6.31
C VAL A 120 1.80 -3.73 5.72
N ILE A 121 1.85 -2.59 5.04
CA ILE A 121 0.73 -1.99 4.31
C ILE A 121 1.09 -1.94 2.82
N MET A 122 0.11 -2.07 1.93
CA MET A 122 0.35 -1.93 0.49
C MET A 122 -0.93 -1.72 -0.31
N ASN A 123 -0.79 -1.02 -1.44
CA ASN A 123 -1.73 -1.05 -2.56
C ASN A 123 -0.95 -1.57 -3.79
N PRO A 124 -0.81 -2.90 -3.94
CA PRO A 124 0.09 -3.48 -4.91
C PRO A 124 -0.44 -3.31 -6.35
N PRO A 125 0.44 -3.41 -7.36
CA PRO A 125 -0.01 -3.55 -8.75
C PRO A 125 -0.93 -4.78 -8.88
N PHE A 126 -2.07 -4.64 -9.57
CA PHE A 126 -3.09 -5.69 -9.62
C PHE A 126 -2.81 -6.79 -10.66
N GLY A 127 -1.69 -6.72 -11.37
CA GLY A 127 -1.28 -7.73 -12.33
C GLY A 127 -2.12 -7.74 -13.60
N THR A 128 -2.08 -6.64 -14.34
CA THR A 128 -2.60 -6.55 -15.72
C THR A 128 -1.77 -7.44 -16.67
N LYS A 129 -2.14 -7.51 -17.97
CA LYS A 129 -1.68 -8.51 -18.96
C LYS A 129 -0.18 -8.85 -18.97
N HIS A 130 0.70 -7.95 -18.55
CA HIS A 130 2.16 -8.14 -18.54
C HIS A 130 2.74 -8.56 -17.17
N ASN A 131 1.99 -8.42 -16.08
CA ASN A 131 2.46 -8.66 -14.70
C ASN A 131 1.52 -9.59 -13.92
N GLN A 132 0.89 -10.57 -14.58
CA GLN A 132 -0.07 -11.47 -13.91
C GLN A 132 0.54 -12.12 -12.66
N GLY A 133 -0.17 -11.96 -11.53
CA GLY A 133 0.21 -12.55 -10.24
C GLY A 133 1.25 -11.75 -9.45
N ILE A 134 1.63 -10.55 -9.88
CA ILE A 134 2.54 -9.67 -9.12
C ILE A 134 1.97 -9.30 -7.75
N ASP A 135 0.65 -9.09 -7.64
CA ASP A 135 -0.05 -8.84 -6.38
C ASP A 135 0.14 -9.98 -5.36
N MET A 136 0.12 -11.21 -5.84
CA MET A 136 0.35 -12.40 -5.02
C MET A 136 1.83 -12.57 -4.64
N GLN A 137 2.76 -12.11 -5.47
CA GLN A 137 4.19 -12.07 -5.11
C GLN A 137 4.45 -11.03 -4.02
N PHE A 138 3.88 -9.82 -4.16
CA PHE A 138 3.88 -8.79 -3.12
C PHE A 138 3.29 -9.32 -1.82
N LEU A 139 2.13 -9.98 -1.86
CA LEU A 139 1.48 -10.53 -0.68
C LEU A 139 2.35 -11.58 0.02
N LYS A 140 2.98 -12.47 -0.75
CA LYS A 140 3.89 -13.47 -0.17
C LYS A 140 5.11 -12.82 0.49
N THR A 141 5.69 -11.79 -0.14
CA THR A 141 6.81 -11.03 0.44
C THR A 141 6.36 -10.30 1.72
N ALA A 142 5.22 -9.61 1.68
CA ALA A 142 4.64 -8.92 2.83
C ALA A 142 4.42 -9.85 4.04
N LEU A 143 3.84 -11.04 3.82
CA LEU A 143 3.65 -12.04 4.87
C LEU A 143 4.97 -12.54 5.47
N SER A 144 6.04 -12.56 4.67
CA SER A 144 7.38 -12.92 5.16
C SER A 144 8.02 -11.80 5.99
N MET A 145 7.75 -10.54 5.64
CA MET A 145 8.31 -9.35 6.31
C MET A 145 7.58 -8.98 7.61
N ALA A 146 6.25 -9.17 7.65
CA ALA A 146 5.40 -8.80 8.77
C ALA A 146 5.49 -9.79 9.95
N ARG A 147 5.60 -9.26 11.16
CA ARG A 147 5.47 -10.00 12.42
C ARG A 147 4.02 -10.21 12.82
N LYS A 148 3.19 -9.16 12.72
CA LYS A 148 1.82 -9.15 13.27
C LYS A 148 0.77 -9.16 12.18
N ALA A 149 0.81 -8.20 11.25
CA ALA A 149 -0.26 -8.02 10.28
C ALA A 149 0.24 -7.55 8.91
N VAL A 150 -0.47 -7.97 7.86
CA VAL A 150 -0.38 -7.40 6.52
C VAL A 150 -1.73 -6.83 6.15
N TYR A 151 -1.73 -5.62 5.58
CA TYR A 151 -2.90 -4.93 5.08
C TYR A 151 -2.72 -4.65 3.61
N SER A 152 -3.64 -5.13 2.78
CA SER A 152 -3.51 -5.05 1.33
C SER A 152 -4.85 -4.79 0.65
N LEU A 153 -4.78 -4.11 -0.49
CA LEU A 153 -5.89 -3.92 -1.43
C LEU A 153 -5.77 -4.93 -2.56
N HIS A 154 -6.84 -5.68 -2.84
CA HIS A 154 -6.89 -6.62 -3.96
C HIS A 154 -8.23 -6.55 -4.67
N LYS A 155 -8.29 -6.81 -5.98
CA LYS A 155 -9.55 -6.85 -6.72
C LYS A 155 -10.55 -7.81 -6.08
N THR A 156 -11.78 -7.37 -5.87
CA THR A 156 -12.84 -8.23 -5.29
C THR A 156 -13.05 -9.51 -6.10
N SER A 157 -12.86 -9.45 -7.42
CA SER A 157 -12.96 -10.62 -8.31
C SER A 157 -11.89 -11.69 -8.07
N THR A 158 -10.81 -11.39 -7.35
CA THR A 158 -9.75 -12.36 -7.00
C THR A 158 -9.86 -12.87 -5.55
N ARG A 159 -10.87 -12.46 -4.78
CA ARG A 159 -11.07 -12.84 -3.37
C ARG A 159 -10.95 -14.33 -3.11
N GLU A 160 -11.67 -15.16 -3.88
CA GLU A 160 -11.67 -16.62 -3.70
C GLU A 160 -10.26 -17.22 -3.90
N HIS A 161 -9.51 -16.69 -4.87
CA HIS A 161 -8.13 -17.13 -5.13
C HIS A 161 -7.23 -16.78 -3.94
N ILE A 162 -7.35 -15.56 -3.42
CA ILE A 162 -6.56 -15.07 -2.29
C ILE A 162 -6.90 -15.88 -1.03
N GLN A 163 -8.18 -16.15 -0.77
CA GLN A 163 -8.61 -16.97 0.37
C GLN A 163 -8.05 -18.39 0.30
N LYS A 164 -8.04 -19.01 -0.88
CA LYS A 164 -7.40 -20.32 -1.09
C LYS A 164 -5.90 -20.25 -0.77
N LYS A 165 -5.21 -19.20 -1.22
CA LYS A 165 -3.77 -19.02 -0.95
C LYS A 165 -3.47 -18.74 0.52
N ALA A 166 -4.30 -17.94 1.18
CA ALA A 166 -4.19 -17.73 2.63
C ALA A 166 -4.29 -19.05 3.41
N ASN A 167 -5.23 -19.93 3.02
CA ASN A 167 -5.36 -21.26 3.61
C ASN A 167 -4.12 -22.15 3.33
N ASP A 168 -3.63 -22.16 2.09
CA ASP A 168 -2.41 -22.90 1.70
C ASP A 168 -1.18 -22.43 2.51
N TRP A 169 -1.10 -21.13 2.75
CA TRP A 169 -0.01 -20.49 3.51
C TRP A 169 -0.24 -20.50 5.03
N LYS A 170 -1.37 -21.05 5.50
CA LYS A 170 -1.74 -21.09 6.92
C LYS A 170 -1.68 -19.70 7.58
N VAL A 171 -2.29 -18.72 6.93
CA VAL A 171 -2.48 -17.36 7.45
C VAL A 171 -3.97 -17.05 7.52
N LYS A 172 -4.39 -16.36 8.59
CA LYS A 172 -5.76 -15.90 8.72
C LYS A 172 -5.97 -14.72 7.77
N MET A 173 -7.06 -14.74 7.01
CA MET A 173 -7.50 -13.68 6.12
C MET A 173 -8.85 -13.12 6.60
N GLU A 174 -8.99 -11.80 6.61
CA GLU A 174 -10.20 -11.08 6.97
C GLU A 174 -10.44 -9.93 5.98
N VAL A 175 -11.58 -9.94 5.28
CA VAL A 175 -12.01 -8.81 4.46
C VAL A 175 -12.63 -7.78 5.39
N ILE A 176 -11.95 -6.65 5.59
CA ILE A 176 -12.39 -5.57 6.48
C ILE A 176 -13.47 -4.73 5.81
N ALA A 177 -13.28 -4.41 4.52
CA ALA A 177 -14.21 -3.59 3.75
C ALA A 177 -14.13 -3.90 2.25
N GLU A 178 -15.22 -3.64 1.55
CA GLU A 178 -15.28 -3.59 0.09
C GLU A 178 -15.26 -2.11 -0.34
N LEU A 179 -14.28 -1.71 -1.13
CA LEU A 179 -14.06 -0.34 -1.56
C LEU A 179 -14.26 -0.21 -3.07
N ARG A 180 -14.67 0.97 -3.52
CA ARG A 180 -14.86 1.32 -4.93
C ARG A 180 -13.92 2.44 -5.32
N TYR A 181 -13.10 2.21 -6.35
CA TYR A 181 -12.22 3.19 -6.96
C TYR A 181 -12.91 3.86 -8.14
N ASP A 182 -12.89 5.18 -8.19
CA ASP A 182 -12.84 5.87 -9.48
C ASP A 182 -11.38 6.14 -9.81
N LEU A 183 -10.78 5.31 -10.67
CA LEU A 183 -9.46 5.61 -11.19
C LEU A 183 -9.59 6.73 -12.22
N PRO A 184 -9.03 7.93 -11.98
CA PRO A 184 -9.03 8.99 -12.97
C PRO A 184 -8.27 8.54 -14.21
N ALA A 185 -8.54 9.18 -15.34
CA ALA A 185 -7.81 8.92 -16.57
C ALA A 185 -6.35 9.41 -16.45
N SER A 186 -5.47 8.62 -15.80
CA SER A 186 -4.07 8.98 -15.58
C SER A 186 -3.19 8.87 -16.84
N TYR A 187 -3.67 8.17 -17.88
CA TYR A 187 -2.92 7.95 -19.12
C TYR A 187 -3.57 8.64 -20.32
N LYS A 188 -2.73 9.25 -21.18
CA LYS A 188 -3.11 10.05 -22.36
C LYS A 188 -4.00 9.31 -23.38
N PHE A 189 -4.09 7.98 -23.31
CA PHE A 189 -4.85 7.12 -24.24
C PHE A 189 -6.15 6.56 -23.65
N HIS A 190 -6.56 6.95 -22.44
CA HIS A 190 -7.83 6.52 -21.86
C HIS A 190 -9.02 7.15 -22.58
N LYS A 191 -9.89 6.30 -23.16
CA LYS A 191 -11.16 6.71 -23.81
C LYS A 191 -12.29 7.00 -22.81
N LYS A 192 -12.19 6.49 -21.57
CA LYS A 192 -13.17 6.68 -20.49
C LYS A 192 -12.59 7.62 -19.43
N LYS A 193 -13.43 8.49 -18.88
CA LYS A 193 -13.03 9.49 -17.86
C LYS A 193 -12.62 8.85 -16.53
N SER A 194 -13.25 7.73 -16.15
CA SER A 194 -12.85 6.89 -15.02
C SER A 194 -13.18 5.42 -15.29
N VAL A 195 -12.54 4.53 -14.53
CA VAL A 195 -12.90 3.11 -14.45
C VAL A 195 -13.23 2.79 -12.99
N ASP A 196 -14.41 2.19 -12.77
CA ASP A 196 -14.80 1.67 -11.47
C ASP A 196 -14.04 0.36 -11.18
N ILE A 197 -13.19 0.36 -10.16
CA ILE A 197 -12.53 -0.87 -9.69
C ILE A 197 -13.03 -1.19 -8.29
N GLN A 198 -13.59 -2.39 -8.14
CA GLN A 198 -13.97 -2.94 -6.84
C GLN A 198 -12.78 -3.68 -6.24
N VAL A 199 -12.39 -3.28 -5.04
CA VAL A 199 -11.35 -3.95 -4.27
C VAL A 199 -11.83 -4.32 -2.88
N ASP A 200 -11.15 -5.29 -2.32
CA ASP A 200 -11.25 -5.65 -0.93
C ASP A 200 -10.07 -5.05 -0.18
N PHE A 201 -10.37 -4.40 0.94
CA PHE A 201 -9.39 -4.09 1.97
C PHE A 201 -9.28 -5.30 2.89
N ILE A 202 -8.14 -5.98 2.82
CA ILE A 202 -7.92 -7.28 3.45
C ILE A 202 -6.83 -7.17 4.51
N ARG A 203 -7.07 -7.77 5.67
CA ARG A 203 -6.09 -8.00 6.72
C ARG A 203 -5.69 -9.46 6.78
N PHE A 204 -4.39 -9.69 6.84
CA PHE A 204 -3.80 -11.00 7.06
C PHE A 204 -3.03 -11.02 8.37
N THR A 205 -3.13 -12.12 9.12
CA THR A 205 -2.39 -12.33 10.37
C THR A 205 -1.84 -13.76 10.45
N PRO A 206 -0.73 -14.00 11.17
CA PRO A 206 -0.31 -15.35 11.52
C PRO A 206 -1.46 -16.11 12.21
N MET A 207 -1.54 -17.43 11.96
CA MET A 207 -2.43 -18.32 12.71
C MET A 207 -1.96 -18.51 14.16
#